data_AF-A0A413T126-F1
#
_entry.id   AF-A0A413T126-F1
#
_cell.length_a   1.000
_cell.length_b   1.000
_cell.length_c   1.000
_cell.angle_alpha   90.00
_cell.angle_beta   90.00
_cell.angle_gamma   90.00
#
_symmetry.space_group_name_H-M   'P 1'
#
loop_
_entity.id
_entity.type
_entity.pdbx_description
1 polymer ?
#
loop_
_entity_poly.entity_id
_entity_poly.type
_entity_poly.pdbx_seq_one_letter_code
_entity_poly.pdbx_strand_id
1 'polypeptide(L)' 'MPNAIPCPCCRNIIYFDLALLLKGEAFECSQCHSRISLTPQSRPIVAEASARLEELKQKASRQLDEKPEKQ' A
#
# COMPACT_ATOMS: atom_id res chain seq x y z
N MET A 1 -7.69 0.16 -5.58
CA MET A 1 -7.62 1.51 -4.99
C MET A 1 -6.16 1.95 -5.00
N PRO A 2 -5.83 3.11 -5.57
CA PRO A 2 -4.45 3.62 -5.55
C PRO A 2 -4.07 4.03 -4.13
N ASN A 3 -2.84 3.70 -3.70
CA ASN A 3 -2.36 4.12 -2.40
C ASN A 3 -2.01 5.61 -2.44
N ALA A 4 -2.40 6.35 -1.41
CA ALA A 4 -2.28 7.79 -1.36
C ALA A 4 -1.87 8.24 0.04
N ILE A 5 -0.95 9.20 0.14
CA ILE A 5 -0.56 9.84 1.39
C ILE A 5 -0.51 11.36 1.21
N PRO A 6 -0.80 12.13 2.27
CA PRO A 6 -0.67 13.58 2.20
C PRO A 6 0.80 13.99 2.17
N CYS A 7 1.15 14.95 1.31
CA CYS A 7 2.47 15.55 1.28
C CYS A 7 2.78 16.25 2.63
N PRO A 8 3.96 16.02 3.24
CA PRO A 8 4.31 16.65 4.52
C PRO A 8 4.52 18.16 4.42
N CYS A 9 4.79 18.70 3.23
CA CYS A 9 5.08 20.13 3.03
C CYS A 9 3.84 20.95 2.67
N CYS A 10 3.03 20.47 1.71
CA CYS A 10 1.88 21.23 1.20
C CYS A 10 0.53 20.52 1.36
N ARG A 11 0.50 19.33 1.98
CA ARG A 11 -0.69 18.46 2.15
C ARG A 11 -1.37 17.98 0.87
N ASN A 12 -0.89 18.38 -0.31
CA ASN A 12 -1.35 17.82 -1.58
C ASN A 12 -1.18 16.29 -1.61
N ILE A 13 -2.11 15.58 -2.24
CA ILE A 13 -2.11 14.13 -2.26
C ILE A 13 -0.98 13.62 -3.15
N ILE A 14 -0.18 12.69 -2.61
CA ILE A 14 0.84 11.95 -3.36
C ILE A 14 0.32 10.53 -3.55
N TYR A 15 0.09 10.16 -4.80
CA TYR A 15 -0.24 8.79 -5.17
C TYR A 15 1.04 7.97 -5.35
N PHE A 16 1.02 6.73 -4.88
CA PHE A 16 2.16 5.84 -4.99
C PHE A 16 1.73 4.40 -5.28
N ASP A 17 2.64 3.69 -5.93
CA ASP A 17 2.55 2.25 -6.11
C ASP A 17 3.31 1.56 -4.97
N LEU A 18 2.62 0.69 -4.24
CA LEU A 18 3.20 0.00 -3.09
C LEU A 18 4.35 -0.93 -3.49
N ALA A 19 4.25 -1.60 -4.63
CA ALA A 19 5.32 -2.49 -5.12
C ALA A 19 6.57 -1.69 -5.50
N LEU A 20 6.41 -0.53 -6.12
CA LEU A 20 7.53 0.38 -6.40
C LEU A 20 8.13 0.95 -5.10
N LEU A 21 7.28 1.35 -4.15
CA LEU A 21 7.74 1.84 -2.84
C LEU A 21 8.58 0.79 -2.08
N LEU A 22 8.15 -0.48 -2.11
CA LEU A 22 8.87 -1.61 -1.50
C LEU A 22 10.20 -1.91 -2.20
N LYS A 23 10.29 -1.70 -3.52
CA LYS A 23 11.55 -1.77 -4.27
C LYS A 23 12.51 -0.63 -3.92
N GLY A 24 12.01 0.41 -3.24
CA GLY A 24 12.80 1.55 -2.82
C GLY A 24 12.68 2.77 -3.72
N GLU A 25 11.71 2.78 -4.63
CA GLU A 25 11.39 3.97 -5.41
C GLU A 25 10.94 5.12 -4.51
N ALA A 26 11.19 6.32 -5.01
CA ALA A 26 10.80 7.54 -4.36
C ALA A 26 9.71 8.22 -5.19
N PHE A 27 8.73 8.81 -4.51
CA PHE A 27 7.61 9.50 -5.13
C PHE A 27 7.75 11.00 -4.87
N GLU A 28 7.33 11.79 -5.85
CA GLU A 28 7.43 13.23 -5.80
C GLU A 28 6.04 13.85 -5.71
N CYS A 29 5.91 14.89 -4.89
CA CYS A 29 4.69 15.69 -4.85
C CYS A 29 4.56 16.53 -6.12
N SER A 30 3.42 16.45 -6.80
CA SER A 30 3.15 17.22 -8.02
C SER A 30 3.03 18.74 -7.83
N GLN A 31 2.91 19.23 -6.59
CA GLN A 31 2.79 20.67 -6.32
C GLN A 31 4.08 21.30 -5.80
N CYS A 32 4.70 20.71 -4.79
CA CYS A 32 5.89 21.30 -4.16
C CYS A 32 7.18 20.52 -4.45
N HIS A 33 7.11 19.47 -5.28
CA HIS A 33 8.24 18.63 -5.66
C HIS A 33 9.00 17.99 -4.49
N SER A 34 8.38 17.94 -3.31
CA SER A 34 8.96 17.21 -2.18
C SER A 34 8.97 15.72 -2.46
N ARG A 35 10.10 15.09 -2.16
CA ARG A 35 10.36 13.69 -2.44
C ARG A 35 10.20 12.84 -1.19
N ILE A 36 9.52 11.71 -1.33
CA ILE A 36 9.24 10.75 -0.26
C ILE A 36 9.69 9.36 -0.69
N SER A 37 10.26 8.59 0.22
CA SER A 37 10.70 7.22 -0.04
C SER A 37 10.66 6.41 1.24
N LEU A 38 10.55 5.08 1.11
CA LEU A 38 10.62 4.21 2.27
C LEU A 38 12.06 4.17 2.80
N THR A 39 12.23 4.37 4.12
CA THR A 39 13.54 4.24 4.76
C THR A 39 14.04 2.80 4.62
N PRO A 40 15.34 2.56 4.37
CA PRO A 40 15.85 1.20 4.17
C PRO A 40 15.51 0.22 5.30
N GLN A 41 15.52 0.72 6.54
CA GLN A 41 15.23 -0.07 7.74
C GLN A 41 13.77 -0.55 7.82
N SER A 42 12.83 0.21 7.25
CA SER A 42 11.40 -0.14 7.30
C SER A 42 10.97 -1.05 6.16
N ARG A 43 11.76 -1.20 5.10
CA ARG A 43 11.46 -2.06 3.94
C ARG A 43 11.05 -3.49 4.30
N PRO A 44 11.82 -4.26 5.11
CA PRO A 44 11.44 -5.64 5.43
C PRO A 44 10.10 -5.71 6.17
N ILE A 45 9.85 -4.76 7.09
CA ILE A 45 8.64 -4.71 7.90
C ILE A 45 7.41 -4.45 7.00
N VAL A 46 7.51 -3.46 6.11
CA VAL A 46 6.39 -3.11 5.21
C VAL A 46 6.17 -4.20 4.17
N ALA A 47 7.23 -4.86 3.67
CA ALA A 47 7.11 -5.98 2.74
C ALA A 47 6.35 -7.16 3.37
N GLU A 48 6.72 -7.54 4.58
CA GLU A 48 6.07 -8.63 5.33
C GLU A 48 4.60 -8.30 5.62
N ALA A 49 4.32 -7.10 6.13
CA ALA A 49 2.96 -6.66 6.43
C ALA A 49 2.07 -6.67 5.17
N SER A 50 2.62 -6.23 4.04
CA SER A 50 1.91 -6.21 2.76
C SER A 50 1.60 -7.63 2.26
N ALA A 51 2.56 -8.55 2.37
CA ALA A 51 2.35 -9.95 1.99
C ALA A 51 1.26 -10.62 2.85
N ARG A 52 1.34 -10.45 4.18
CA ARG A 52 0.33 -11.00 5.10
C ARG A 52 -1.06 -10.42 4.84
N LEU A 53 -1.16 -9.13 4.51
CA LEU A 53 -2.43 -8.50 4.15
C LEU A 53 -3.03 -9.10 2.88
N GLU A 54 -2.21 -9.38 1.86
CA GLU A 54 -2.67 -9.99 0.61
C GLU A 54 -3.18 -11.42 0.84
N GLU A 55 -2.48 -12.22 1.64
CA GLU A 55 -2.96 -13.55 2.03
C GLU A 55 -4.31 -13.49 2.76
N LEU A 56 -4.49 -12.52 3.66
CA LEU A 56 -5.74 -12.34 4.39
C LEU A 56 -6.88 -11.95 3.44
N LYS A 57 -6.63 -11.05 2.49
CA LYS A 57 -7.62 -10.70 1.46
C LYS A 57 -8.02 -11.92 0.64
N GLN A 58 -7.06 -12.73 0.19
CA GLN A 58 -7.36 -13.95 -0.57
C GLN A 58 -8.18 -14.95 0.24
N LYS A 59 -7.84 -15.16 1.51
CA LYS A 59 -8.61 -16.03 2.42
C LYS A 59 -10.03 -15.50 2.63
N ALA A 60 -10.20 -14.19 2.83
CA ALA A 60 -11.50 -13.55 3.00
C ALA A 60 -12.37 -13.66 1.74
N SER A 61 -11.79 -13.45 0.55
CA SER A 61 -12.49 -13.63 -0.72
C SER A 61 -12.99 -15.06 -0.92
N ARG A 62 -12.22 -16.07 -0.47
CA ARG A 62 -12.62 -17.49 -0.57
C ARG A 62 -13.74 -17.87 0.39
N GLN A 63 -13.83 -17.23 1.56
CA GLN A 63 -14.90 -17.49 2.53
C GLN A 63 -16.25 -16.87 2.17
N LEU A 64 -16.28 -15.85 1.30
CA LEU A 64 -17.51 -15.28 0.77
C LEU A 64 -18.21 -16.18 -0.26
N ASP A 65 -17.50 -17.15 -0.84
CA ASP A 65 -18.03 -18.12 -1.81
C ASP A 65 -18.68 -19.35 -1.13
N GLU A 66 -18.34 -19.62 0.15
CA GLU A 66 -18.88 -20.73 0.94
C GLU A 66 -19.97 -20.27 1.93
N LYS A 67 -21.02 -19.58 1.45
CA LYS A 67 -22.28 -19.50 2.22
C LYS A 67 -23.21 -20.59 1.69
N PRO A 68 -23.38 -21.74 2.37
CA PRO A 68 -24.38 -22.71 1.98
C PRO A 68 -25.75 -22.04 2.13
N GLU A 69 -26.44 -21.90 1.02
CA GLU A 69 -27.88 -21.64 0.97
C GLU A 69 -28.57 -22.79 1.73
N LYS A 70 -28.91 -22.55 3.00
CA LYS A 70 -29.75 -23.47 3.76
C LYS A 70 -31.17 -23.33 3.22
N GLN A 71 -31.56 -24.33 2.42
CA GLN A 71 -32.92 -24.65 2.00
C GLN A 71 -33.80 -25.05 3.18
#